data_AF-A0A2E4ZSV0-F1
#
_entry.id   AF-A0A2E4ZSV0-F1
#
_cell.length_a   1.000
_cell.length_b   1.000
_cell.length_c   1.000
_cell.angle_alpha   90.00
_cell.angle_beta   90.00
_cell.angle_gamma   90.00
#
_symmetry.space_group_name_H-M   'P 1'
#
loop_
_entity.id
_entity.type
_entity.pdbx_description
1 polymer ?
#
loop_
_entity_poly.entity_id
_entity_poly.type
_entity_poly.pdbx_seq_one_letter_code
_entity_poly.pdbx_strand_id
1 'polypeptide(L)' 'MKNPFKSARVFYGETVTELKKATWPTKKELQESTVVVLVGIVILGSFITLTDFSLANWVEYITGVVR' A
#
# COMPACT_ATOMS: atom_id res chain seq x y z
N MET A 1 -36.46 -29.64 -6.03
CA MET A 1 -35.52 -28.64 -6.59
C MET A 1 -35.11 -27.69 -5.48
N LYS A 2 -33.82 -27.61 -5.11
CA LYS A 2 -33.33 -26.67 -4.10
C LYS A 2 -33.64 -25.25 -4.60
N ASN A 3 -34.58 -24.56 -3.96
CA ASN A 3 -35.02 -23.25 -4.41
C ASN A 3 -33.82 -22.26 -4.32
N PRO A 4 -33.26 -21.78 -5.44
CA PRO A 4 -32.01 -21.02 -5.46
C PRO A 4 -32.12 -19.71 -4.67
N PHE A 5 -33.32 -19.13 -4.62
CA PHE A 5 -33.63 -17.94 -3.82
C PHE A 5 -33.48 -18.15 -2.31
N LYS A 6 -33.77 -19.37 -1.82
CA LYS A 6 -33.58 -19.70 -0.39
C LYS A 6 -32.09 -19.82 -0.07
N SER A 7 -31.31 -20.43 -0.95
CA SER A 7 -29.85 -20.56 -0.78
C SER A 7 -29.15 -19.20 -0.79
N ALA A 8 -29.50 -18.32 -1.74
CA ALA A 8 -28.93 -16.97 -1.82
C ALA A 8 -29.21 -16.13 -0.57
N ARG A 9 -30.41 -16.23 0.02
CA ARG A 9 -30.75 -15.55 1.27
C ARG A 9 -29.93 -16.06 2.47
N VAL A 10 -29.66 -17.37 2.51
CA VAL A 10 -28.81 -17.98 3.54
C VAL A 10 -27.37 -17.48 3.40
N PHE A 11 -26.80 -17.53 2.19
CA PHE A 11 -25.45 -17.01 1.91
C PHE A 11 -25.29 -15.53 2.25
N TYR A 12 -26.30 -14.69 1.96
CA TYR A 12 -26.28 -13.28 2.34
C TYR A 12 -26.27 -13.10 3.87
N GLY A 13 -27.07 -13.87 4.60
CA GLY A 13 -27.07 -13.86 6.06
C GLY A 13 -25.74 -14.32 6.68
N GLU A 14 -25.13 -15.37 6.12
CA GLU A 14 -23.81 -15.86 6.50
C GLU A 14 -22.73 -14.80 6.24
N THR A 15 -22.74 -14.18 5.06
CA THR A 15 -21.77 -13.12 4.68
C THR A 15 -21.85 -11.92 5.62
N VAL A 16 -23.05 -11.46 5.98
CA VAL A 16 -23.24 -10.37 6.95
C VAL A 16 -22.75 -10.77 8.35
N THR A 17 -22.88 -12.04 8.72
CA THR A 17 -22.41 -12.56 10.01
C THR A 17 -20.88 -12.61 10.07
N GLU A 18 -20.22 -13.02 8.98
CA GLU A 18 -18.76 -13.01 8.87
C GLU A 18 -18.19 -11.59 8.79
N LEU A 19 -18.85 -10.68 8.07
CA LEU A 19 -18.46 -9.27 8.01
C LEU A 19 -18.54 -8.58 9.38
N LYS A 20 -19.42 -9.03 10.29
CA LYS A 20 -19.46 -8.54 11.69
C LYS A 20 -18.29 -9.05 12.53
N LYS A 21 -17.67 -10.18 12.14
CA LYS A 21 -16.44 -10.67 12.76
C LYS A 21 -15.19 -9.96 12.22
N ALA A 22 -15.30 -9.28 11.08
CA ALA A 22 -14.25 -8.41 10.59
C ALA A 22 -14.11 -7.23 11.56
N THR A 23 -13.02 -7.21 12.31
CA THR A 23 -12.62 -6.08 13.15
C THR A 23 -12.23 -4.93 12.22
N TRP A 24 -13.19 -4.05 11.93
CA TRP A 24 -12.87 -2.82 11.21
C TRP A 24 -12.00 -1.96 12.14
N PRO A 25 -10.79 -1.60 11.70
CA PRO A 25 -9.88 -0.83 12.53
C PRO A 25 -10.50 0.50 12.90
N THR A 26 -10.25 0.95 14.13
CA THR A 26 -10.68 2.28 14.55
C THR A 26 -9.94 3.34 13.74
N LYS A 27 -10.53 4.55 13.62
CA LYS A 27 -9.92 5.66 12.87
C LYS A 27 -8.48 5.97 13.30
N LYS A 28 -8.14 5.68 14.58
CA LYS A 28 -6.79 5.87 15.13
C LYS A 28 -5.79 4.83 14.62
N GLU A 29 -6.15 3.55 14.65
CA GLU A 29 -5.28 2.47 14.13
C GLU A 29 -5.03 2.62 12.62
N LEU A 30 -6.03 3.13 11.89
CA LEU A 30 -5.89 3.44 10.46
C LEU A 30 -4.88 4.57 10.23
N GLN A 31 -4.90 5.61 11.07
CA GLN A 31 -3.95 6.71 11.01
C GLN A 31 -2.54 6.25 11.35
N GLU A 32 -2.36 5.48 12.43
CA GLU A 32 -1.07 4.94 12.83
C GLU A 32 -0.44 4.10 11.71
N SER A 33 -1.22 3.21 11.10
CA SER A 33 -0.77 2.39 9.97
C SER A 33 -0.39 3.24 8.75
N THR A 34 -1.13 4.31 8.47
CA THR A 34 -0.85 5.22 7.34
C THR A 34 0.42 6.05 7.58
N VAL A 35 0.65 6.50 8.81
CA VAL A 35 1.83 7.28 9.19
C VAL A 35 3.11 6.47 9.00
N VAL A 36 3.12 5.20 9.40
CA VAL A 36 4.28 4.31 9.21
C VAL A 36 4.62 4.16 7.73
N VAL A 37 3.60 3.96 6.88
CA VAL A 37 3.79 3.83 5.43
C VAL A 37 4.33 5.13 4.83
N LEU A 38 3.81 6.29 5.23
CA LEU A 38 4.31 7.59 4.78
C LEU A 38 5.78 7.80 5.11
N VAL A 39 6.19 7.47 6.34
CA VAL A 39 7.60 7.54 6.75
C VAL A 39 8.47 6.63 5.89
N GLY A 40 8.01 5.40 5.61
CA GLY A 40 8.72 4.47 4.73
C GLY A 40 8.90 5.02 3.31
N ILE A 41 7.87 5.62 2.74
CA ILE A 41 7.92 6.24 1.40
C ILE A 41 8.89 7.41 1.37
N VAL A 42 8.91 8.26 2.41
CA VAL A 42 9.84 9.40 2.49
C VAL A 42 11.29 8.92 2.54
N ILE A 43 11.59 7.89 3.34
CA ILE A 43 12.95 7.34 3.44
C ILE A 43 13.38 6.76 2.08
N LEU A 44 12.57 5.88 1.48
CA LEU A 44 12.87 5.28 0.19
C LEU A 44 12.98 6.31 -0.93
N GLY A 45 12.06 7.28 -0.97
CA GLY A 45 12.10 8.38 -1.94
C GLY A 45 13.36 9.20 -1.82
N SER A 46 13.77 9.55 -0.59
CA SER A 46 15.01 10.30 -0.34
C SER A 46 16.24 9.54 -0.81
N PHE A 47 16.29 8.23 -0.59
CA PHE A 47 17.40 7.38 -1.02
C PHE A 47 17.50 7.32 -2.56
N ILE A 48 16.37 7.15 -3.24
CA ILE A 48 16.32 7.14 -4.70
C ILE A 48 16.79 8.49 -5.24
N THR A 49 16.24 9.60 -4.74
CA THR A 49 16.65 10.95 -5.20
C THR A 49 18.13 11.22 -4.99
N LEU A 50 18.70 10.84 -3.85
CA LEU A 50 20.13 10.99 -3.58
C LEU A 50 20.97 10.15 -4.55
N THR A 51 20.55 8.91 -4.80
CA THR A 51 21.27 7.99 -5.69
C THR A 51 21.23 8.49 -7.13
N ASP A 52 20.06 8.88 -7.63
CA ASP A 52 19.88 9.39 -8.99
C ASP A 52 20.67 10.69 -9.21
N PHE A 53 20.64 11.59 -8.23
CA PHE A 53 21.43 12.83 -8.30
C PHE A 53 22.93 12.54 -8.30
N SER A 54 23.40 11.66 -7.41
CA SER A 54 24.81 11.26 -7.37
C SER A 54 25.25 10.65 -8.70
N LEU A 55 24.47 9.73 -9.25
CA LEU A 55 24.79 9.05 -10.49
C LEU A 55 24.81 10.01 -11.68
N ALA A 56 23.84 10.93 -11.77
CA ALA A 56 23.79 11.93 -12.84
C ALA A 56 25.04 12.83 -12.84
N ASN A 57 25.43 13.34 -11.67
CA ASN A 57 26.63 14.19 -11.54
C ASN A 57 27.91 13.42 -11.88
N TRP A 58 28.03 12.16 -11.45
CA TRP A 58 29.19 11.31 -11.76
C TRP A 58 29.30 11.01 -13.26
N VAL A 59 28.18 10.70 -13.91
CA VAL A 59 28.14 10.45 -15.36
C VAL A 59 28.53 11.71 -16.14
N GLU A 60 28.06 12.89 -15.73
CA GLU A 60 28.44 14.16 -16.35
C GLU A 60 29.94 14.44 -16.18
N TYR A 61 30.49 14.22 -14.98
CA TYR A 61 31.92 14.37 -14.72
C TYR A 61 32.77 13.45 -15.60
N ILE A 62 32.41 12.16 -15.69
CA ILE A 62 33.15 11.19 -16.52
C ILE A 62 33.06 11.56 -18.00
N THR A 63 31.88 11.98 -18.47
CA THR A 63 31.68 12.39 -19.87
C THR A 63 32.49 13.64 -20.21
N GLY A 64 32.59 14.59 -19.27
CA GLY A 64 33.42 15.79 -19.42
C GLY A 64 34.93 15.52 -19.40
N VAL A 65 35.38 14.45 -18.72
CA VAL A 65 36.79 14.03 -18.69
C VAL A 65 37.18 13.24 -19.94
N VAL A 66 36.25 12.48 -20.54
CA VAL A 66 36.49 11.66 -21.74
C VAL A 66 36.54 12.49 -23.03
N ARG A 67 35.89 13.65 -23.05
CA ARG A 67 35.88 14.58 -24.19
C ARG A 67 37.07 15.54 -24.13
#